data_AF-A0A0Q7F373-F1
#
_entry.id   AF-A0A0Q7F373-F1
#
_cell.length_a   1.000
_cell.length_b   1.000
_cell.length_c   1.000
_cell.angle_alpha   90.00
_cell.angle_beta   90.00
_cell.angle_gamma   90.00
#
_symmetry.space_group_name_H-M   'P 1'
#
loop_
_entity.id
_entity.type
_entity.pdbx_description
1 polymer ?
#
loop_
_entity_poly.entity_id
_entity_poly.type
_entity_poly.pdbx_seq_one_letter_code
_entity_poly.pdbx_strand_id
1 'polypeptide(L)'
;MATVTEATTALLSGYNHIDALLDDGPGWNFLAPSTANVITYTFSTASGLQTGTTGLQGAPSAFSAAQQAATRDAMAYVSRLTGITFVETANGASAQVHFSNADINGAQTSGLCSWGSSYSYDGSNQVTAYSAKAYIYLDNVQWASQNAVLNGGQGGETLLHEIGHMLGLKHPFEGAIQLPDATDNSAYTVMSYTSSGGPYMSYSPYDVAALNWLYGGDGLGGALGVNSTGGGRYYTGTGAADTLTGGSGADALQGAGGNDVLNGGAGSDTAIYQGARSDYTLRQITTDSWVLNGAEGLDTLNGVELLRFSDMTLALSSIDGVAPAAPMLQFVKDGSGAASGNHPLFTGTAEAGAKVAVLNGGTVLGTATADASGNWSVQPVALANGDYAVAAHATDAVGLVSAWSLTQTFTVSSPLNQTGGQGADLLLATAGNNHLNGGGGIDTVQYSGAASNYTVARTDTGYTVTDKTGSGGTDLLVSDERIKFADQSIGIDIDGIGGQAYRMYQASFDRAPDLPGLGYWMYLMENGWSLRQAAAGFMNSQEFENLYGSRAPANDVFVTKLYNNVLHRAPEAAGYAHWMDILSNGKDTQAGVLLAFSESDENQLQVIGSIQNGFQYTPFG
;
A
#
# COMPACT_ATOMS: atom_id res chain seq x y z
N MET A 1 22.83 -8.87 31.02
CA MET A 1 23.48 -9.88 30.14
C MET A 1 22.62 -11.13 30.20
N ALA A 2 22.55 -11.89 29.11
CA ALA A 2 21.77 -13.12 29.09
C ALA A 2 22.48 -14.23 29.87
N THR A 3 21.71 -15.10 30.49
CA THR A 3 22.17 -16.37 31.06
C THR A 3 22.51 -17.37 29.94
N VAL A 4 23.30 -18.39 30.26
CA VAL A 4 23.57 -19.50 29.33
C VAL A 4 22.26 -20.17 28.86
N THR A 5 21.28 -20.34 29.75
CA THR A 5 19.99 -20.95 29.40
C THR A 5 19.23 -20.10 28.38
N GLU A 6 19.13 -18.77 28.58
CA GLU A 6 18.49 -17.88 27.62
C GLU A 6 19.18 -17.90 26.25
N ALA A 7 20.50 -18.10 26.21
CA ALA A 7 21.28 -18.12 24.98
C ALA A 7 21.33 -19.48 24.27
N THR A 8 20.82 -20.56 24.88
CA THR A 8 20.93 -21.93 24.35
C THR A 8 19.61 -22.70 24.35
N THR A 9 18.52 -22.05 24.73
CA THR A 9 17.19 -22.65 24.74
C THR A 9 16.19 -21.61 24.28
N ALA A 10 15.34 -21.97 23.33
CA ALA A 10 14.28 -21.10 22.84
C ALA A 10 13.40 -20.60 23.99
N LEU A 11 13.28 -19.28 24.11
CA LEU A 11 12.34 -18.66 25.04
C LEU A 11 10.94 -18.73 24.44
N LEU A 12 10.03 -19.44 25.12
CA LEU A 12 8.67 -19.66 24.64
C LEU A 12 7.76 -18.46 24.93
N SER A 13 6.87 -18.16 23.99
CA SER A 13 5.84 -17.12 24.07
C SER A 13 4.60 -17.58 24.83
N GLY A 14 4.35 -18.89 24.88
CA GLY A 14 3.11 -19.47 25.40
C GLY A 14 2.02 -19.65 24.34
N TYR A 15 2.25 -19.25 23.09
CA TYR A 15 1.32 -19.42 21.98
C TYR A 15 1.86 -20.44 20.98
N ASN A 16 1.07 -21.49 20.69
CA ASN A 16 1.53 -22.61 19.88
C ASN A 16 1.95 -22.19 18.46
N HIS A 17 1.27 -21.23 17.84
CA HIS A 17 1.59 -20.76 16.49
C HIS A 17 2.95 -20.06 16.39
N ILE A 18 3.47 -19.54 17.51
CA ILE A 18 4.81 -18.98 17.62
C ILE A 18 5.79 -20.08 18.05
N ASP A 19 5.50 -20.76 19.16
CA ASP A 19 6.40 -21.68 19.85
C ASP A 19 6.76 -22.91 19.01
N ALA A 20 5.85 -23.35 18.13
CA ALA A 20 6.11 -24.45 17.20
C ALA A 20 7.14 -24.10 16.12
N LEU A 21 7.47 -22.83 15.94
CA LEU A 21 8.44 -22.36 14.95
C LEU A 21 9.78 -21.94 15.57
N LEU A 22 9.93 -21.90 16.89
CA LEU A 22 11.17 -21.41 17.51
C LEU A 22 12.26 -22.49 17.53
N ASP A 23 13.43 -22.17 17.00
CA ASP A 23 14.65 -22.98 17.10
C ASP A 23 15.55 -22.48 18.25
N ASP A 24 16.44 -23.34 18.74
CA ASP A 24 17.39 -23.02 19.82
C ASP A 24 18.56 -22.12 19.34
N GLY A 25 18.67 -21.90 18.03
CA GLY A 25 19.71 -21.08 17.42
C GLY A 25 19.27 -20.45 16.11
N PRO A 26 20.12 -19.66 15.45
CA PRO A 26 21.52 -19.37 15.81
C PRO A 26 21.71 -18.45 17.04
N GLY A 27 20.68 -17.74 17.48
CA GLY A 27 20.74 -16.88 18.66
C GLY A 27 21.34 -15.49 18.40
N TRP A 28 21.02 -14.85 17.27
CA TRP A 28 21.53 -13.52 16.90
C TRP A 28 21.32 -12.44 17.98
N ASN A 29 20.24 -12.57 18.74
CA ASN A 29 19.88 -11.72 19.87
C ASN A 29 20.94 -11.64 20.98
N PHE A 30 21.88 -12.58 21.01
CA PHE A 30 22.89 -12.68 22.07
C PHE A 30 24.30 -12.28 21.61
N LEU A 31 24.49 -11.84 20.35
CA LEU A 31 25.78 -11.41 19.81
C LEU A 31 26.47 -10.36 20.71
N ALA A 32 27.73 -10.60 21.07
CA ALA A 32 28.49 -9.72 21.98
C ALA A 32 29.99 -9.61 21.61
N PRO A 33 30.62 -8.43 21.77
CA PRO A 33 30.02 -7.16 22.20
C PRO A 33 29.05 -6.62 21.14
N SER A 34 27.96 -5.99 21.61
CA SER A 34 26.74 -5.68 20.84
C SER A 34 27.04 -5.29 19.39
N THR A 35 26.72 -6.17 18.45
CA THR A 35 26.64 -5.78 17.04
C THR A 35 25.64 -4.65 16.92
N ALA A 36 25.93 -3.63 16.10
CA ALA A 36 25.16 -2.39 15.97
C ALA A 36 23.77 -2.57 15.33
N ASN A 37 23.00 -3.58 15.75
CA ASN A 37 21.84 -4.10 15.03
C ASN A 37 22.18 -4.54 13.59
N VAL A 38 23.40 -5.04 13.39
CA VAL A 38 23.95 -5.40 12.07
C VAL A 38 24.33 -6.87 12.01
N ILE A 39 23.88 -7.54 10.94
CA ILE A 39 24.37 -8.86 10.52
C ILE A 39 24.99 -8.75 9.13
N THR A 40 26.23 -9.20 8.98
CA THR A 40 26.94 -9.20 7.70
C THR A 40 26.72 -10.49 6.94
N TYR A 41 26.48 -10.39 5.64
CA TYR A 41 26.33 -11.54 4.75
C TYR A 41 27.23 -11.48 3.53
N THR A 42 27.47 -12.61 2.88
CA THR A 42 28.31 -12.67 1.67
C THR A 42 27.78 -13.68 0.66
N PHE A 43 28.11 -13.45 -0.61
CA PHE A 43 28.00 -14.42 -1.71
C PHE A 43 29.37 -15.04 -2.08
N SER A 44 30.44 -14.63 -1.40
CA SER A 44 31.80 -15.08 -1.70
C SER A 44 32.00 -16.51 -1.23
N THR A 45 32.43 -17.39 -2.14
CA THR A 45 32.85 -18.76 -1.82
C THR A 45 34.36 -18.89 -1.61
N ALA A 46 35.10 -17.77 -1.56
CA ALA A 46 36.55 -17.78 -1.46
C ALA A 46 37.07 -18.08 -0.04
N SER A 47 36.32 -17.75 1.00
CA SER A 47 36.70 -17.95 2.41
C SER A 47 35.49 -17.93 3.34
N GLY A 48 35.64 -18.46 4.55
CA GLY A 48 34.58 -18.43 5.58
C GLY A 48 33.47 -19.46 5.41
N LEU A 49 33.52 -20.29 4.36
CA LEU A 49 32.62 -21.42 4.12
C LEU A 49 32.63 -22.42 5.29
N GLN A 50 31.51 -23.12 5.48
CA GLN A 50 31.39 -24.17 6.48
C GLN A 50 32.35 -25.32 6.20
N THR A 51 33.00 -25.84 7.23
CA THR A 51 33.91 -26.98 7.15
C THR A 51 33.22 -28.25 7.62
N GLY A 52 33.33 -29.35 6.87
CA GLY A 52 32.85 -30.67 7.29
C GLY A 52 31.35 -30.94 7.10
N THR A 53 30.66 -30.20 6.23
CA THR A 53 29.23 -30.35 5.99
C THR A 53 28.91 -31.71 5.35
N THR A 54 28.26 -32.61 6.08
CA THR A 54 27.88 -33.96 5.60
C THR A 54 26.73 -33.95 4.59
N GLY A 55 26.08 -32.80 4.39
CA GLY A 55 24.94 -32.62 3.48
C GLY A 55 25.32 -32.20 2.06
N LEU A 56 26.59 -31.95 1.74
CA LEU A 56 27.01 -31.47 0.41
C LEU A 56 27.84 -32.52 -0.32
N GLN A 57 27.57 -32.74 -1.61
CA GLN A 57 28.29 -33.68 -2.48
C GLN A 57 29.49 -33.06 -3.20
N GLY A 58 29.86 -31.82 -2.85
CA GLY A 58 30.98 -31.10 -3.44
C GLY A 58 31.23 -29.74 -2.79
N ALA A 59 32.17 -28.99 -3.37
CA ALA A 59 32.45 -27.62 -2.92
C ALA A 59 31.31 -26.67 -3.37
N PRO A 60 30.87 -25.75 -2.49
CA PRO A 60 29.89 -24.74 -2.87
C PRO A 60 30.40 -23.84 -4.02
N SER A 61 29.47 -23.42 -4.87
CA SER A 61 29.68 -22.50 -5.97
C SER A 61 28.94 -21.18 -5.75
N ALA A 62 29.42 -20.11 -6.37
CA ALA A 62 28.81 -18.79 -6.17
C ALA A 62 27.37 -18.74 -6.71
N PHE A 63 26.52 -17.94 -6.07
CA PHE A 63 25.25 -17.52 -6.66
C PHE A 63 25.48 -16.72 -7.95
N SER A 64 24.59 -16.94 -8.92
CA SER A 64 24.55 -16.12 -10.14
C SER A 64 24.19 -14.67 -9.81
N ALA A 65 24.48 -13.73 -10.71
CA ALA A 65 24.13 -12.32 -10.51
C ALA A 65 22.63 -12.12 -10.24
N ALA A 66 21.76 -12.90 -10.89
CA ALA A 66 20.32 -12.85 -10.68
C ALA A 66 19.92 -13.38 -9.30
N GLN A 67 20.50 -14.50 -8.85
CA GLN A 67 20.26 -15.05 -7.51
C GLN A 67 20.74 -14.08 -6.42
N GLN A 68 21.90 -13.43 -6.61
CA GLN A 68 22.39 -12.42 -5.68
C GLN A 68 21.47 -11.19 -5.62
N ALA A 69 20.97 -10.70 -6.75
CA ALA A 69 20.04 -9.57 -6.79
C ALA A 69 18.75 -9.91 -6.03
N ALA A 70 18.15 -11.06 -6.32
CA ALA A 70 16.96 -11.55 -5.62
C ALA A 70 17.18 -11.72 -4.11
N THR A 71 18.36 -12.24 -3.72
CA THR A 71 18.71 -12.40 -2.31
C THR A 71 18.81 -11.05 -1.62
N ARG A 72 19.37 -10.02 -2.28
CA ARG A 72 19.39 -8.66 -1.71
C ARG A 72 17.97 -8.14 -1.48
N ASP A 73 17.03 -8.39 -2.39
CA ASP A 73 15.63 -8.00 -2.23
C ASP A 73 14.97 -8.74 -1.04
N ALA A 74 15.22 -10.04 -0.90
CA ALA A 74 14.77 -10.83 0.25
C ALA A 74 15.37 -10.31 1.57
N MET A 75 16.68 -10.04 1.62
CA MET A 75 17.32 -9.48 2.82
C MET A 75 16.79 -8.08 3.16
N ALA A 76 16.46 -7.26 2.16
CA ALA A 76 15.82 -5.95 2.37
C ALA A 76 14.40 -6.09 2.93
N TYR A 77 13.63 -7.07 2.46
CA TYR A 77 12.32 -7.42 3.03
C TYR A 77 12.44 -7.86 4.49
N VAL A 78 13.33 -8.82 4.79
CA VAL A 78 13.56 -9.30 6.15
C VAL A 78 14.07 -8.18 7.06
N SER A 79 14.92 -7.29 6.56
CA SER A 79 15.40 -6.12 7.30
C SER A 79 14.24 -5.22 7.77
N ARG A 80 13.26 -4.96 6.89
CA ARG A 80 12.07 -4.18 7.25
C ARG A 80 11.18 -4.90 8.26
N LEU A 81 11.10 -6.23 8.16
CA LEU A 81 10.25 -7.04 9.02
C LEU A 81 10.83 -7.15 10.44
N THR A 82 12.11 -7.50 10.56
CA THR A 82 12.73 -7.79 11.85
C THR A 82 13.33 -6.55 12.51
N GLY A 83 13.68 -5.53 11.72
CA GLY A 83 14.46 -4.38 12.17
C GLY A 83 15.98 -4.60 12.12
N ILE A 84 16.46 -5.80 11.76
CA ILE A 84 17.91 -6.08 11.64
C ILE A 84 18.46 -5.41 10.39
N THR A 85 19.62 -4.76 10.50
CA THR A 85 20.35 -4.24 9.34
C THR A 85 21.26 -5.32 8.73
N PHE A 86 20.96 -5.75 7.51
CA PHE A 86 21.80 -6.72 6.80
C PHE A 86 22.78 -6.03 5.85
N VAL A 87 24.07 -6.30 6.01
CA VAL A 87 25.14 -5.65 5.23
C VAL A 87 25.94 -6.67 4.42
N GLU A 88 25.96 -6.51 3.10
CA GLU A 88 26.79 -7.35 2.25
C GLU A 88 28.28 -7.03 2.43
N THR A 89 29.12 -8.06 2.46
CA THR A 89 30.58 -7.93 2.45
C THR A 89 31.22 -8.91 1.46
N ALA A 90 32.29 -8.48 0.80
CA ALA A 90 33.10 -9.34 -0.06
C ALA A 90 34.04 -10.26 0.74
N ASN A 91 34.29 -9.94 2.02
CA ASN A 91 35.17 -10.73 2.88
C ASN A 91 34.39 -11.84 3.59
N GLY A 92 34.40 -13.04 3.02
CA GLY A 92 33.69 -14.18 3.58
C GLY A 92 34.18 -14.61 4.97
N ALA A 93 35.45 -14.39 5.30
CA ALA A 93 35.95 -14.71 6.64
C ALA A 93 35.25 -13.90 7.75
N SER A 94 34.90 -12.64 7.47
CA SER A 94 34.18 -11.75 8.39
C SER A 94 32.66 -11.87 8.33
N ALA A 95 32.10 -12.48 7.28
CA ALA A 95 30.65 -12.62 7.13
C ALA A 95 30.08 -13.62 8.15
N GLN A 96 28.92 -13.26 8.69
CA GLN A 96 28.13 -14.11 9.60
C GLN A 96 27.19 -15.04 8.82
N VAL A 97 26.63 -14.55 7.72
CA VAL A 97 25.75 -15.34 6.84
C VAL A 97 26.38 -15.56 5.48
N HIS A 98 26.31 -16.77 4.96
CA HIS A 98 26.88 -17.16 3.67
C HIS A 98 25.81 -17.69 2.76
N PHE A 99 25.74 -17.19 1.53
CA PHE A 99 24.82 -17.67 0.49
C PHE A 99 25.62 -18.26 -0.66
N SER A 100 25.31 -19.50 -1.04
CA SER A 100 25.99 -20.18 -2.15
C SER A 100 25.14 -21.29 -2.75
N ASN A 101 25.44 -21.68 -3.98
CA ASN A 101 24.87 -22.87 -4.60
C ASN A 101 25.68 -24.10 -4.16
N ALA A 102 25.06 -25.27 -4.03
CA ALA A 102 25.78 -26.51 -3.79
C ALA A 102 25.05 -27.71 -4.39
N ASP A 103 25.75 -28.83 -4.60
CA ASP A 103 25.10 -30.13 -4.84
C ASP A 103 24.70 -30.71 -3.48
N ILE A 104 23.41 -30.70 -3.17
CA ILE A 104 22.90 -31.09 -1.85
C ILE A 104 22.54 -32.58 -1.86
N ASN A 105 22.93 -33.29 -0.80
CA ASN A 105 22.66 -34.71 -0.67
C ASN A 105 21.18 -34.99 -0.42
N GLY A 106 20.48 -35.43 -1.47
CA GLY A 106 19.09 -35.88 -1.40
C GLY A 106 18.26 -35.24 -2.50
N ALA A 107 17.64 -36.06 -3.35
CA ALA A 107 16.90 -35.57 -4.52
C ALA A 107 15.66 -34.72 -4.20
N GLN A 108 15.29 -34.58 -2.92
CA GLN A 108 14.10 -33.85 -2.45
C GLN A 108 14.44 -32.57 -1.69
N THR A 109 15.72 -32.20 -1.57
CA THR A 109 16.16 -31.05 -0.79
C THR A 109 16.57 -29.92 -1.74
N SER A 110 15.67 -28.95 -1.96
CA SER A 110 15.91 -27.80 -2.84
C SER A 110 16.77 -26.71 -2.20
N GLY A 111 16.78 -26.63 -0.87
CA GLY A 111 17.57 -25.70 -0.07
C GLY A 111 18.08 -26.35 1.22
N LEU A 112 19.11 -25.76 1.81
CA LEU A 112 19.64 -26.16 3.11
C LEU A 112 20.23 -24.96 3.84
N CYS A 113 19.71 -24.68 5.04
CA CYS A 113 20.34 -23.80 6.00
C CYS A 113 21.03 -24.63 7.09
N SER A 114 22.27 -24.28 7.39
CA SER A 114 22.98 -24.77 8.55
C SER A 114 23.52 -23.61 9.35
N TRP A 115 23.42 -23.69 10.67
CA TRP A 115 23.94 -22.66 11.55
C TRP A 115 24.78 -23.26 12.68
N GLY A 116 25.58 -22.41 13.31
CA GLY A 116 26.38 -22.78 14.48
C GLY A 116 26.68 -21.56 15.33
N SER A 117 26.70 -21.76 16.64
CA SER A 117 27.02 -20.73 17.61
C SER A 117 28.10 -21.18 18.60
N SER A 118 28.77 -20.22 19.21
CA SER A 118 29.71 -20.44 20.32
C SER A 118 29.64 -19.29 21.30
N TYR A 119 29.87 -19.58 22.58
CA TYR A 119 29.78 -18.58 23.64
C TYR A 119 30.80 -18.83 24.75
N SER A 120 31.10 -17.78 25.51
CA SER A 120 31.81 -17.84 26.79
C SER A 120 30.91 -17.28 27.89
N TYR A 121 31.10 -17.74 29.13
CA TYR A 121 30.30 -17.30 30.27
C TYR A 121 31.15 -17.15 31.54
N ASP A 122 30.67 -16.34 32.48
CA ASP A 122 31.34 -16.11 33.76
C ASP A 122 30.96 -17.14 34.84
N GLY A 123 31.51 -16.99 36.05
CA GLY A 123 31.22 -17.89 37.18
C GLY A 123 29.78 -17.85 37.69
N SER A 124 28.92 -16.98 37.15
CA SER A 124 27.50 -16.85 37.46
C SER A 124 26.60 -17.29 36.28
N ASN A 125 27.15 -18.03 35.31
CA ASN A 125 26.47 -18.47 34.09
C ASN A 125 25.92 -17.31 33.22
N GLN A 126 26.54 -16.14 33.29
CA GLN A 126 26.21 -15.02 32.39
C GLN A 126 27.07 -15.08 31.14
N VAL A 127 26.45 -14.98 29.97
CA VAL A 127 27.16 -14.94 28.69
C VAL A 127 28.01 -13.67 28.62
N THR A 128 29.29 -13.83 28.32
CA THR A 128 30.29 -12.75 28.21
C THR A 128 30.71 -12.48 26.77
N ALA A 129 30.60 -13.48 25.89
CA ALA A 129 30.75 -13.34 24.45
C ALA A 129 29.88 -14.37 23.75
N TYR A 130 29.35 -14.03 22.57
CA TYR A 130 28.55 -14.93 21.75
C TYR A 130 28.85 -14.67 20.28
N SER A 131 29.03 -15.74 19.51
CA SER A 131 29.27 -15.71 18.07
C SER A 131 28.33 -16.69 17.40
N ALA A 132 27.80 -16.31 16.24
CA ALA A 132 26.96 -17.17 15.43
C ALA A 132 27.29 -17.03 13.94
N LYS A 133 27.08 -18.11 13.20
CA LYS A 133 27.15 -18.15 11.74
C LYS A 133 26.00 -18.97 11.16
N ALA A 134 25.56 -18.60 9.96
CA ALA A 134 24.60 -19.36 9.17
C ALA A 134 25.10 -19.49 7.72
N TYR A 135 24.73 -20.61 7.10
CA TYR A 135 25.15 -21.03 5.78
C TYR A 135 23.93 -21.51 5.03
N ILE A 136 23.54 -20.77 3.98
CA ILE A 136 22.39 -21.07 3.14
C ILE A 136 22.91 -21.58 1.80
N TYR A 137 22.44 -22.77 1.46
CA TYR A 137 22.74 -23.46 0.22
C TYR A 137 21.46 -23.65 -0.59
N LEU A 138 21.50 -23.32 -1.89
CA LEU A 138 20.47 -23.73 -2.83
C LEU A 138 21.02 -24.84 -3.73
N ASP A 139 20.23 -25.90 -3.91
CA ASP A 139 20.65 -27.00 -4.74
C ASP A 139 20.73 -26.57 -6.22
N ASN A 140 21.89 -26.78 -6.82
CA ASN A 140 22.17 -26.43 -8.21
C ASN A 140 22.35 -27.63 -9.13
N VAL A 141 22.02 -28.84 -8.67
CA VAL A 141 22.06 -30.06 -9.49
C VAL A 141 20.66 -30.61 -9.72
N GLN A 142 19.98 -31.09 -8.69
CA GLN A 142 18.65 -31.71 -8.83
C GLN A 142 17.54 -30.66 -8.99
N TRP A 143 17.72 -29.48 -8.36
CA TRP A 143 16.76 -28.36 -8.36
C TRP A 143 17.25 -27.12 -9.12
N ALA A 144 18.29 -27.27 -9.94
CA ALA A 144 18.96 -26.19 -10.67
C ALA A 144 18.00 -25.27 -11.44
N SER A 145 16.99 -25.85 -12.10
CA SER A 145 16.02 -25.08 -12.89
C SER A 145 15.10 -24.23 -12.01
N GLN A 146 14.73 -24.72 -10.82
CA GLN A 146 13.85 -24.02 -9.90
C GLN A 146 14.61 -22.92 -9.17
N ASN A 147 15.83 -23.22 -8.71
CA ASN A 147 16.68 -22.29 -7.98
C ASN A 147 17.40 -21.26 -8.88
N ALA A 148 17.27 -21.37 -10.20
CA ALA A 148 17.82 -20.39 -11.13
C ALA A 148 17.13 -19.02 -11.05
N VAL A 149 15.84 -18.99 -10.67
CA VAL A 149 15.02 -17.77 -10.59
C VAL A 149 14.44 -17.66 -9.19
N LEU A 150 14.81 -16.60 -8.47
CA LEU A 150 14.41 -16.38 -7.07
C LEU A 150 13.45 -15.18 -6.91
N ASN A 151 13.20 -14.40 -7.96
CA ASN A 151 12.30 -13.23 -7.96
C ASN A 151 10.82 -13.62 -8.15
N GLY A 152 10.39 -14.71 -7.51
CA GLY A 152 9.10 -15.36 -7.78
C GLY A 152 9.25 -16.86 -7.94
N GLY A 153 8.15 -17.60 -7.76
CA GLY A 153 8.17 -19.05 -7.95
C GLY A 153 8.77 -19.83 -6.77
N GLN A 154 8.80 -21.15 -6.85
CA GLN A 154 9.23 -22.01 -5.74
C GLN A 154 10.70 -21.81 -5.33
N GLY A 155 11.58 -21.36 -6.23
CA GLY A 155 12.98 -21.04 -5.88
C GLY A 155 13.07 -19.86 -4.91
N GLY A 156 12.24 -18.82 -5.13
CA GLY A 156 12.14 -17.70 -4.21
C GLY A 156 11.58 -18.09 -2.84
N GLU A 157 10.57 -18.97 -2.81
CA GLU A 157 9.99 -19.49 -1.55
C GLU A 157 11.02 -20.36 -0.81
N THR A 158 11.79 -21.19 -1.54
CA THR A 158 12.90 -21.97 -0.96
C THR A 158 13.95 -21.06 -0.34
N LEU A 159 14.37 -20.00 -1.03
CA LEU A 159 15.31 -19.02 -0.46
C LEU A 159 14.74 -18.41 0.83
N LEU A 160 13.47 -18.00 0.82
CA LEU A 160 12.83 -17.40 1.98
C LEU A 160 12.72 -18.38 3.15
N HIS A 161 12.39 -19.65 2.88
CA HIS A 161 12.40 -20.74 3.85
C HIS A 161 13.76 -20.89 4.53
N GLU A 162 14.85 -20.98 3.75
CA GLU A 162 16.20 -21.11 4.33
C GLU A 162 16.65 -19.86 5.11
N ILE A 163 16.19 -18.68 4.70
CA ILE A 163 16.38 -17.45 5.48
C ILE A 163 15.62 -17.54 6.82
N GLY A 164 14.47 -18.21 6.87
CA GLY A 164 13.72 -18.46 8.11
C GLY A 164 14.53 -19.27 9.11
N HIS A 165 15.15 -20.37 8.66
CA HIS A 165 16.12 -21.12 9.47
C HIS A 165 17.30 -20.28 9.93
N MET A 166 17.86 -19.44 9.04
CA MET A 166 18.93 -18.53 9.41
C MET A 166 18.50 -17.50 10.46
N LEU A 167 17.22 -17.14 10.53
CA LEU A 167 16.66 -16.27 11.56
C LEU A 167 16.23 -17.02 12.84
N GLY A 168 16.37 -18.35 12.88
CA GLY A 168 16.04 -19.18 14.03
C GLY A 168 14.61 -19.70 14.05
N LEU A 169 14.02 -19.86 12.87
CA LEU A 169 12.78 -20.63 12.73
C LEU A 169 13.11 -22.10 12.44
N LYS A 170 12.34 -23.04 13.00
CA LYS A 170 12.41 -24.47 12.67
C LYS A 170 11.18 -24.92 11.89
N HIS A 171 11.20 -26.15 11.39
CA HIS A 171 10.00 -26.72 10.82
C HIS A 171 8.91 -26.90 11.89
N PRO A 172 7.63 -26.68 11.55
CA PRO A 172 6.52 -26.74 12.50
C PRO A 172 6.22 -28.13 13.07
N PHE A 173 6.77 -29.19 12.48
CA PHE A 173 6.60 -30.58 12.91
C PHE A 173 7.80 -31.14 13.70
N GLU A 174 8.84 -30.33 13.92
CA GLU A 174 10.05 -30.75 14.64
C GLU A 174 9.95 -30.46 16.15
N GLY A 175 10.62 -31.27 16.97
CA GLY A 175 10.68 -31.05 18.41
C GLY A 175 9.39 -31.38 19.16
N ALA A 176 9.29 -30.89 20.41
CA ALA A 176 8.20 -31.22 21.33
C ALA A 176 6.93 -30.37 21.14
N ILE A 177 7.08 -29.15 20.61
CA ILE A 177 5.98 -28.24 20.31
C ILE A 177 5.84 -28.17 18.79
N GLN A 178 4.67 -28.59 18.31
CA GLN A 178 4.38 -28.73 16.88
C GLN A 178 3.06 -28.03 16.55
N LEU A 179 2.89 -27.64 15.28
CA LEU A 179 1.60 -27.16 14.79
C LEU A 179 0.63 -28.33 14.55
N PRO A 180 -0.68 -28.11 14.72
CA PRO A 180 -1.69 -29.04 14.21
C PRO A 180 -1.66 -29.15 12.68
N ASP A 181 -2.02 -30.33 12.15
CA ASP A 181 -2.08 -30.61 10.69
C ASP A 181 -2.84 -29.55 9.88
N ALA A 182 -3.90 -28.96 10.46
CA ALA A 182 -4.72 -27.95 9.79
C ALA A 182 -3.97 -26.63 9.51
N THR A 183 -2.92 -26.35 10.28
CA THR A 183 -2.13 -25.11 10.22
C THR A 183 -0.65 -25.37 9.89
N ASP A 184 -0.21 -26.63 9.84
CA ASP A 184 1.09 -27.02 9.28
C ASP A 184 1.01 -27.04 7.74
N ASN A 185 0.95 -25.84 7.15
CA ASN A 185 1.06 -25.64 5.70
C ASN A 185 1.54 -24.22 5.35
N SER A 186 1.98 -24.03 4.10
CA SER A 186 2.62 -22.78 3.65
C SER A 186 1.76 -21.53 3.72
N ALA A 187 0.44 -21.64 3.81
CA ALA A 187 -0.45 -20.48 4.04
C ALA A 187 -0.30 -19.87 5.44
N TYR A 188 0.19 -20.64 6.42
CA TYR A 188 0.41 -20.19 7.80
C TYR A 188 1.88 -20.00 8.12
N THR A 189 2.76 -20.86 7.61
CA THR A 189 4.21 -20.76 7.78
C THR A 189 4.94 -21.29 6.54
N VAL A 190 5.83 -20.49 5.95
CA VAL A 190 6.69 -20.94 4.84
C VAL A 190 7.66 -22.04 5.30
N MET A 191 7.80 -22.26 6.60
CA MET A 191 8.60 -23.35 7.18
C MET A 191 7.92 -24.72 7.07
N SER A 192 6.66 -24.80 6.64
CA SER A 192 5.99 -26.09 6.42
C SER A 192 6.44 -26.78 5.13
N TYR A 193 6.42 -28.12 5.13
CA TYR A 193 6.60 -28.93 3.92
C TYR A 193 5.30 -29.19 3.17
N THR A 194 4.16 -28.87 3.77
CA THR A 194 2.85 -29.00 3.13
C THR A 194 2.51 -27.71 2.40
N SER A 195 2.41 -27.74 1.08
CA SER A 195 2.03 -26.55 0.31
C SER A 195 0.52 -26.29 0.37
N SER A 196 0.16 -25.02 0.55
CA SER A 196 -1.21 -24.52 0.45
C SER A 196 -1.16 -23.10 -0.12
N GLY A 197 -1.76 -22.89 -1.29
CA GLY A 197 -1.58 -21.63 -2.03
C GLY A 197 -0.17 -21.54 -2.62
N GLY A 198 0.50 -20.41 -2.38
CA GLY A 198 1.89 -20.16 -2.80
C GLY A 198 2.13 -20.18 -4.32
N PRO A 199 3.38 -19.95 -4.75
CA PRO A 199 4.56 -19.71 -3.93
C PRO A 199 4.59 -18.31 -3.27
N TYR A 200 5.03 -18.24 -2.02
CA TYR A 200 5.03 -17.04 -1.18
C TYR A 200 6.39 -16.34 -1.19
N MET A 201 6.41 -15.07 -1.61
CA MET A 201 7.61 -14.20 -1.60
C MET A 201 7.69 -13.33 -0.34
N SER A 202 6.84 -13.61 0.65
CA SER A 202 6.78 -12.97 1.95
C SER A 202 6.44 -14.02 3.00
N TYR A 203 6.89 -13.80 4.22
CA TYR A 203 6.58 -14.67 5.34
C TYR A 203 5.08 -14.74 5.60
N SER A 204 4.61 -15.94 5.92
CA SER A 204 3.23 -16.21 6.27
C SER A 204 2.96 -15.77 7.72
N PRO A 205 1.70 -15.67 8.16
CA PRO A 205 1.36 -15.02 9.43
C PRO A 205 2.10 -15.56 10.67
N TYR A 206 2.34 -16.88 10.75
CA TYR A 206 3.00 -17.48 11.91
C TYR A 206 4.50 -17.24 11.90
N ASP A 207 5.13 -17.18 10.72
CA ASP A 207 6.53 -16.78 10.59
C ASP A 207 6.72 -15.35 11.08
N VAL A 208 5.83 -14.43 10.67
CA VAL A 208 5.84 -13.03 11.12
C VAL A 208 5.68 -12.95 12.64
N ALA A 209 4.73 -13.70 13.21
CA ALA A 209 4.52 -13.74 14.65
C ALA A 209 5.76 -14.24 15.41
N ALA A 210 6.41 -15.30 14.93
CA ALA A 210 7.63 -15.84 15.52
C ALA A 210 8.81 -14.87 15.40
N LEU A 211 8.97 -14.18 14.27
CA LEU A 211 10.01 -13.19 14.07
C LEU A 211 9.78 -11.92 14.91
N ASN A 212 8.53 -11.50 15.09
CA ASN A 212 8.17 -10.42 16.02
C ASN A 212 8.55 -10.81 17.45
N TRP A 213 8.24 -12.04 17.87
CA TRP A 213 8.62 -12.55 19.18
C TRP A 213 10.15 -12.56 19.38
N LEU A 214 10.89 -13.00 18.37
CA LEU A 214 12.35 -13.06 18.45
C LEU A 214 12.99 -11.66 18.46
N TYR A 215 12.57 -10.75 17.58
CA TYR A 215 13.33 -9.54 17.27
C TYR A 215 12.62 -8.23 17.59
N GLY A 216 11.36 -8.26 18.02
CA GLY A 216 10.65 -7.08 18.50
C GLY A 216 10.34 -6.01 17.44
N GLY A 217 10.78 -6.21 16.19
CA GLY A 217 10.72 -5.21 15.11
C GLY A 217 11.82 -4.14 15.18
N ASP A 218 12.64 -4.10 16.24
CA ASP A 218 13.83 -3.26 16.37
C ASP A 218 15.14 -4.07 16.18
N GLY A 219 15.02 -5.30 15.70
CA GLY A 219 16.11 -6.20 15.37
C GLY A 219 16.82 -6.70 16.61
N LEU A 220 18.09 -6.32 16.76
CA LEU A 220 18.94 -6.63 17.90
C LEU A 220 19.02 -5.44 18.87
N GLY A 221 18.11 -4.46 18.75
CA GLY A 221 18.07 -3.25 19.58
C GLY A 221 17.68 -3.50 21.04
N GLY A 222 16.84 -4.50 21.31
CA GLY A 222 16.46 -4.93 22.65
C GLY A 222 15.50 -3.99 23.36
N ALA A 223 14.73 -3.20 22.61
CA ALA A 223 13.52 -2.56 23.15
C ALA A 223 12.43 -3.62 23.37
N LEU A 224 12.18 -4.42 22.33
CA LEU A 224 11.28 -5.57 22.35
C LEU A 224 12.08 -6.84 21.97
N GLY A 225 11.39 -7.97 21.83
CA GLY A 225 12.01 -9.25 21.44
C GLY A 225 12.70 -9.98 22.59
N VAL A 226 13.26 -11.16 22.34
CA VAL A 226 13.81 -12.04 23.40
C VAL A 226 15.03 -11.46 24.11
N ASN A 227 15.76 -10.54 23.47
CA ASN A 227 16.88 -9.81 24.08
C ASN A 227 16.46 -8.56 24.88
N SER A 228 15.16 -8.26 24.98
CA SER A 228 14.71 -7.05 25.69
C SER A 228 15.20 -7.04 27.14
N THR A 229 15.88 -5.96 27.51
CA THR A 229 16.39 -5.75 28.87
C THR A 229 15.34 -5.17 29.81
N GLY A 230 14.32 -4.50 29.26
CA GLY A 230 13.14 -4.02 29.99
C GLY A 230 12.04 -5.08 30.16
N GLY A 231 12.24 -6.27 29.58
CA GLY A 231 11.26 -7.35 29.60
C GLY A 231 10.11 -7.20 28.60
N GLY A 232 10.15 -6.19 27.73
CA GLY A 232 9.15 -5.96 26.69
C GLY A 232 9.20 -7.02 25.60
N ARG A 233 8.04 -7.43 25.11
CA ARG A 233 7.83 -8.47 24.11
C ARG A 233 6.88 -7.99 23.03
N TYR A 234 6.96 -8.61 21.85
CA TYR A 234 6.03 -8.37 20.77
C TYR A 234 5.21 -9.64 20.51
N TYR A 235 3.95 -9.60 20.95
CA TYR A 235 2.97 -10.66 20.75
C TYR A 235 2.15 -10.40 19.49
N THR A 236 2.01 -11.42 18.65
CA THR A 236 1.17 -11.36 17.45
C THR A 236 0.21 -12.54 17.46
N GLY A 237 -1.08 -12.25 17.32
CA GLY A 237 -2.17 -13.22 17.22
C GLY A 237 -2.30 -13.81 15.82
N THR A 238 -3.49 -14.32 15.54
CA THR A 238 -3.85 -15.06 14.33
C THR A 238 -5.02 -14.36 13.61
N GLY A 239 -5.68 -15.05 12.68
CA GLY A 239 -6.93 -14.57 12.08
C GLY A 239 -8.18 -14.96 12.87
N ALA A 240 -8.02 -15.53 14.07
CA ALA A 240 -9.09 -15.97 14.96
C ALA A 240 -9.19 -15.06 16.18
N ALA A 241 -10.27 -15.20 16.96
CA ALA A 241 -10.42 -14.49 18.21
C ALA A 241 -9.40 -14.98 19.25
N ASP A 242 -8.35 -14.20 19.47
CA ASP A 242 -7.23 -14.48 20.35
C ASP A 242 -7.35 -13.75 21.70
N THR A 243 -6.61 -14.25 22.69
CA THR A 243 -6.39 -13.52 23.94
C THR A 243 -4.89 -13.39 24.16
N LEU A 244 -4.36 -12.20 23.89
CA LEU A 244 -2.96 -11.89 24.09
C LEU A 244 -2.76 -11.23 25.44
N THR A 245 -1.75 -11.66 26.19
CA THR A 245 -1.42 -11.14 27.52
C THR A 245 0.05 -10.79 27.60
N GLY A 246 0.36 -9.52 27.80
CA GLY A 246 1.68 -9.00 28.07
C GLY A 246 2.14 -9.28 29.50
N GLY A 247 3.43 -9.04 29.72
CA GLY A 247 4.12 -9.24 30.97
C GLY A 247 4.18 -7.96 31.80
N SER A 248 5.37 -7.69 32.38
CA SER A 248 5.65 -6.50 33.17
C SER A 248 6.51 -5.46 32.44
N GLY A 249 6.84 -5.73 31.17
CA GLY A 249 7.63 -4.85 30.32
C GLY A 249 6.75 -3.87 29.56
N ALA A 250 7.34 -3.01 28.74
CA ALA A 250 6.58 -2.26 27.75
C ALA A 250 6.34 -3.18 26.54
N ASP A 251 5.16 -3.75 26.43
CA ASP A 251 4.83 -4.76 25.44
C ASP A 251 4.14 -4.19 24.20
N ALA A 252 4.30 -4.90 23.10
CA ALA A 252 3.61 -4.68 21.84
C ALA A 252 2.64 -5.84 21.58
N LEU A 253 1.37 -5.54 21.32
CA LEU A 253 0.33 -6.53 21.10
C LEU A 253 -0.35 -6.27 19.75
N GLN A 254 -0.34 -7.25 18.86
CA GLN A 254 -1.03 -7.19 17.57
C GLN A 254 -1.99 -8.37 17.47
N GLY A 255 -3.30 -8.12 17.52
CA GLY A 255 -4.32 -9.17 17.40
C GLY A 255 -4.31 -9.88 16.03
N ALA A 256 -4.04 -9.10 14.98
CA ALA A 256 -4.11 -9.46 13.57
C ALA A 256 -5.55 -9.51 13.03
N GLY A 257 -6.24 -10.65 12.99
CA GLY A 257 -7.62 -10.68 12.52
C GLY A 257 -8.51 -11.43 13.50
N GLY A 258 -9.78 -11.07 13.61
CA GLY A 258 -10.67 -11.66 14.60
C GLY A 258 -11.13 -10.63 15.62
N ASN A 259 -11.83 -11.08 16.65
CA ASN A 259 -12.27 -10.22 17.74
C ASN A 259 -11.44 -10.57 18.96
N ASP A 260 -10.40 -9.79 19.21
CA ASP A 260 -9.33 -10.16 20.12
C ASP A 260 -9.49 -9.52 21.50
N VAL A 261 -8.81 -10.10 22.49
CA VAL A 261 -8.61 -9.50 23.80
C VAL A 261 -7.12 -9.24 23.98
N LEU A 262 -6.71 -7.97 23.99
CA LEU A 262 -5.33 -7.56 24.17
C LEU A 262 -5.16 -6.99 25.59
N ASN A 263 -4.49 -7.75 26.44
CA ASN A 263 -4.18 -7.36 27.82
C ASN A 263 -2.71 -6.93 27.89
N GLY A 264 -2.44 -5.63 28.04
CA GLY A 264 -1.06 -5.12 28.08
C GLY A 264 -0.27 -5.64 29.29
N GLY A 265 -0.93 -5.76 30.44
CA GLY A 265 -0.30 -6.24 31.66
C GLY A 265 0.17 -5.06 32.51
N ALA A 266 1.40 -5.12 33.00
CA ALA A 266 2.01 -3.99 33.69
C ALA A 266 3.09 -3.40 32.78
N GLY A 267 3.15 -2.09 32.67
CA GLY A 267 4.09 -1.47 31.75
C GLY A 267 3.48 -0.27 31.08
N SER A 268 4.06 0.10 29.94
CA SER A 268 3.46 1.04 29.00
C SER A 268 3.29 0.29 27.70
N ASP A 269 2.08 -0.19 27.46
CA ASP A 269 1.81 -1.19 26.45
C ASP A 269 1.19 -0.58 25.20
N THR A 270 1.52 -1.16 24.05
CA THR A 270 1.10 -0.67 22.74
C THR A 270 0.29 -1.73 22.01
N ALA A 271 -0.97 -1.45 21.71
CA ALA A 271 -1.74 -2.24 20.73
C ALA A 271 -1.46 -1.72 19.30
N ILE A 272 -1.22 -2.63 18.37
CA ILE A 272 -0.74 -2.31 17.01
C ILE A 272 -1.79 -2.74 15.97
N TYR A 273 -2.08 -1.81 15.06
CA TYR A 273 -3.05 -1.93 13.97
C TYR A 273 -2.43 -1.50 12.64
N GLN A 274 -2.85 -2.13 11.54
CA GLN A 274 -2.23 -1.94 10.23
C GLN A 274 -2.88 -0.80 9.42
N GLY A 275 -4.13 -0.45 9.70
CA GLY A 275 -4.85 0.64 9.05
C GLY A 275 -4.51 2.02 9.61
N ALA A 276 -4.99 3.06 8.94
CA ALA A 276 -4.88 4.43 9.43
C ALA A 276 -5.86 4.64 10.59
N ARG A 277 -5.60 5.58 11.51
CA ARG A 277 -6.51 5.85 12.64
C ARG A 277 -7.95 6.08 12.17
N SER A 278 -8.17 6.74 11.02
CA SER A 278 -9.49 7.00 10.46
C SER A 278 -10.33 5.76 10.16
N ASP A 279 -9.69 4.60 10.01
CA ASP A 279 -10.34 3.34 9.64
C ASP A 279 -10.97 2.64 10.85
N TYR A 280 -10.72 3.15 12.05
CA TYR A 280 -11.14 2.54 13.30
C TYR A 280 -12.16 3.39 14.05
N THR A 281 -13.04 2.72 14.78
CA THR A 281 -13.84 3.36 15.82
C THR A 281 -13.32 2.93 17.19
N LEU A 282 -13.23 3.89 18.11
CA LEU A 282 -12.68 3.68 19.44
C LEU A 282 -13.71 4.10 20.48
N ARG A 283 -13.96 3.23 21.47
CA ARG A 283 -14.93 3.49 22.54
C ARG A 283 -14.38 3.02 23.88
N GLN A 284 -14.29 3.92 24.84
CA GLN A 284 -13.95 3.57 26.21
C GLN A 284 -15.09 2.75 26.85
N ILE A 285 -14.75 1.67 27.55
CA ILE A 285 -15.69 0.88 28.36
C ILE A 285 -15.55 1.26 29.83
N THR A 286 -14.31 1.24 30.32
CA THR A 286 -13.93 1.62 31.69
C THR A 286 -12.68 2.48 31.63
N THR A 287 -12.24 3.02 32.77
CA THR A 287 -11.03 3.85 32.84
C THR A 287 -9.83 3.20 32.13
N ASP A 288 -9.62 1.89 32.32
CA ASP A 288 -8.47 1.15 31.76
C ASP A 288 -8.85 0.16 30.63
N SER A 289 -10.05 0.30 30.04
CA SER A 289 -10.51 -0.63 29.00
C SER A 289 -11.21 0.06 27.84
N TRP A 290 -10.87 -0.37 26.63
CA TRP A 290 -11.33 0.20 25.38
C TRP A 290 -11.82 -0.89 24.43
N VAL A 291 -12.72 -0.53 23.53
CA VAL A 291 -13.04 -1.32 22.33
C VAL A 291 -12.58 -0.56 21.11
N LEU A 292 -11.84 -1.24 20.25
CA LEU A 292 -11.50 -0.77 18.92
C LEU A 292 -12.21 -1.65 17.88
N ASN A 293 -12.75 -1.05 16.83
CA ASN A 293 -13.37 -1.79 15.72
C ASN A 293 -12.80 -1.28 14.40
N GLY A 294 -12.33 -2.20 13.55
CA GLY A 294 -11.76 -1.88 12.23
C GLY A 294 -11.81 -3.08 11.28
N ALA A 295 -10.92 -3.09 10.29
CA ALA A 295 -10.82 -4.18 9.33
C ALA A 295 -10.29 -5.49 9.96
N GLU A 296 -9.44 -5.38 10.98
CA GLU A 296 -8.95 -6.49 11.78
C GLU A 296 -10.06 -7.17 12.61
N GLY A 297 -11.11 -6.42 12.98
CA GLY A 297 -12.24 -6.90 13.76
C GLY A 297 -12.53 -6.03 14.98
N LEU A 298 -13.24 -6.59 15.97
CA LEU A 298 -13.67 -5.89 17.18
C LEU A 298 -12.85 -6.33 18.39
N ASP A 299 -11.88 -5.52 18.77
CA ASP A 299 -10.89 -5.84 19.79
C ASP A 299 -11.19 -5.15 21.12
N THR A 300 -10.95 -5.88 22.20
CA THR A 300 -11.04 -5.39 23.58
C THR A 300 -9.64 -5.20 24.14
N LEU A 301 -9.33 -3.99 24.58
CA LEU A 301 -8.02 -3.59 25.08
C LEU A 301 -8.10 -3.35 26.58
N ASN A 302 -7.23 -3.98 27.36
CA ASN A 302 -7.18 -3.82 28.82
C ASN A 302 -5.75 -3.51 29.25
N GLY A 303 -5.55 -2.43 30.01
CA GLY A 303 -4.21 -2.01 30.46
C GLY A 303 -3.28 -1.77 29.27
N VAL A 304 -3.79 -1.11 28.24
CA VAL A 304 -3.02 -0.64 27.08
C VAL A 304 -3.02 0.87 27.13
N GLU A 305 -1.85 1.49 26.96
CA GLU A 305 -1.69 2.95 27.04
C GLU A 305 -1.60 3.59 25.66
N LEU A 306 -1.07 2.87 24.67
CA LEU A 306 -0.79 3.38 23.33
C LEU A 306 -1.50 2.54 22.26
N LEU A 307 -2.05 3.21 21.25
CA LEU A 307 -2.50 2.58 20.01
C LEU A 307 -1.59 3.03 18.87
N ARG A 308 -0.95 2.10 18.18
CA ARG A 308 -0.14 2.39 16.99
C ARG A 308 -0.90 1.99 15.73
N PHE A 309 -1.25 2.99 14.93
CA PHE A 309 -1.81 2.86 13.59
C PHE A 309 -0.70 3.06 12.54
N SER A 310 -1.01 2.87 11.26
CA SER A 310 -0.04 3.08 10.18
C SER A 310 0.35 4.56 9.98
N ASP A 311 -0.51 5.49 10.39
CA ASP A 311 -0.34 6.93 10.19
C ASP A 311 0.01 7.70 11.48
N MET A 312 -0.27 7.13 12.66
CA MET A 312 0.02 7.77 13.94
C MET A 312 0.12 6.81 15.12
N THR A 313 0.69 7.28 16.23
CA THR A 313 0.54 6.65 17.54
C THR A 313 -0.31 7.54 18.44
N LEU A 314 -1.37 6.97 19.02
CA LEU A 314 -2.32 7.63 19.89
C LEU A 314 -2.10 7.20 21.34
N ALA A 315 -1.89 8.15 22.24
CA ALA A 315 -1.91 7.90 23.67
C ALA A 315 -3.36 7.88 24.17
N LEU A 316 -3.81 6.78 24.75
CA LEU A 316 -5.18 6.67 25.25
C LEU A 316 -5.48 7.66 26.40
N SER A 317 -4.44 8.11 27.10
CA SER A 317 -4.54 9.16 28.11
C SER A 317 -4.84 10.56 27.56
N SER A 318 -4.65 10.81 26.25
CA SER A 318 -5.03 12.08 25.63
C SER A 318 -6.50 12.12 25.24
N ILE A 319 -7.24 11.02 25.40
CA ILE A 319 -8.66 10.94 25.10
C ILE A 319 -9.44 11.29 26.36
N ASP A 320 -9.93 12.53 26.45
CA ASP A 320 -10.80 12.95 27.56
C ASP A 320 -12.30 12.74 27.25
N GLY A 321 -12.62 12.29 26.04
CA GLY A 321 -13.99 12.08 25.57
C GLY A 321 -14.76 13.37 25.32
N VAL A 322 -14.10 14.54 25.39
CA VAL A 322 -14.67 15.85 25.16
C VAL A 322 -14.27 16.31 23.76
N ALA A 323 -15.25 16.57 22.91
CA ALA A 323 -14.97 17.15 21.61
C ALA A 323 -14.31 18.53 21.75
N PRO A 324 -13.45 18.95 20.78
CA PRO A 324 -12.86 20.27 20.79
C PRO A 324 -13.91 21.38 20.88
N ALA A 325 -13.52 22.56 21.34
CA ALA A 325 -14.39 23.73 21.25
C ALA A 325 -14.71 24.05 19.78
N ALA A 326 -15.87 24.67 19.54
CA ALA A 326 -16.23 25.18 18.22
C ALA A 326 -15.14 26.15 17.72
N PRO A 327 -14.63 25.99 16.48
CA PRO A 327 -13.59 26.86 15.98
C PRO A 327 -14.12 28.28 15.79
N MET A 328 -13.26 29.28 15.97
CA MET A 328 -13.55 30.63 15.49
C MET A 328 -13.33 30.66 13.99
N LEU A 329 -14.31 31.11 13.22
CA LEU A 329 -14.20 31.35 11.78
C LEU A 329 -14.27 32.86 11.50
N GLN A 330 -13.24 33.37 10.84
CA GLN A 330 -13.12 34.75 10.41
C GLN A 330 -12.94 34.81 8.89
N PHE A 331 -13.50 35.88 8.32
CA PHE A 331 -13.44 36.18 6.90
C PHE A 331 -13.40 37.70 6.73
N VAL A 332 -12.49 38.20 5.88
CA VAL A 332 -12.39 39.63 5.59
C VAL A 332 -13.23 39.97 4.37
N LYS A 333 -14.29 40.76 4.58
CA LYS A 333 -15.13 41.32 3.51
C LYS A 333 -14.49 42.60 2.95
N ASP A 334 -14.79 42.91 1.69
CA ASP A 334 -14.49 44.20 1.11
C ASP A 334 -15.40 45.32 1.68
N GLY A 335 -15.16 46.56 1.27
CA GLY A 335 -15.92 47.73 1.73
C GLY A 335 -17.42 47.72 1.38
N SER A 336 -17.87 46.79 0.53
CA SER A 336 -19.27 46.59 0.16
C SER A 336 -19.96 45.44 0.92
N GLY A 337 -19.19 44.68 1.71
CA GLY A 337 -19.68 43.50 2.42
C GLY A 337 -19.60 42.20 1.60
N ALA A 338 -19.02 42.25 0.40
CA ALA A 338 -18.76 41.10 -0.46
C ALA A 338 -17.36 40.50 -0.20
N ALA A 339 -17.06 39.36 -0.80
CA ALA A 339 -15.69 38.88 -0.85
C ALA A 339 -14.83 39.76 -1.75
N SER A 340 -13.59 40.02 -1.32
CA SER A 340 -12.58 40.65 -2.18
C SER A 340 -12.12 39.65 -3.24
N GLY A 341 -12.86 39.55 -4.34
CA GLY A 341 -12.67 38.57 -5.40
C GLY A 341 -13.39 37.25 -5.13
N ASN A 342 -12.96 36.18 -5.80
CA ASN A 342 -13.53 34.83 -5.72
C ASN A 342 -12.68 33.84 -4.89
N HIS A 343 -11.56 34.28 -4.30
CA HIS A 343 -10.59 33.41 -3.64
C HIS A 343 -10.39 33.81 -2.16
N PRO A 344 -11.46 33.72 -1.33
CA PRO A 344 -11.46 34.25 0.03
C PRO A 344 -10.47 33.54 0.95
N LEU A 345 -9.77 34.28 1.81
CA LEU A 345 -8.98 33.69 2.89
C LEU A 345 -9.84 33.54 4.14
N PHE A 346 -10.04 32.31 4.60
CA PHE A 346 -10.67 32.02 5.88
C PHE A 346 -9.61 31.76 6.93
N THR A 347 -9.72 32.43 8.07
CA THR A 347 -8.76 32.29 9.18
C THR A 347 -9.50 32.04 10.48
N GLY A 348 -8.81 31.56 11.50
CA GLY A 348 -9.46 31.32 12.77
C GLY A 348 -8.57 30.73 13.84
N THR A 349 -9.22 30.34 14.92
CA THR A 349 -8.61 29.53 15.98
C THR A 349 -9.40 28.25 16.22
N ALA A 350 -8.71 27.19 16.61
CA ALA A 350 -9.25 25.92 17.06
C ALA A 350 -8.29 25.31 18.09
N GLU A 351 -8.63 24.14 18.63
CA GLU A 351 -7.68 23.38 19.43
C GLU A 351 -6.41 23.08 18.62
N ALA A 352 -5.23 23.19 19.26
CA ALA A 352 -3.95 22.99 18.59
C ALA A 352 -3.84 21.57 18.02
N GLY A 353 -3.45 21.44 16.75
CA GLY A 353 -3.38 20.17 16.05
C GLY A 353 -4.71 19.64 15.53
N ALA A 354 -5.85 20.27 15.84
CA ALA A 354 -7.15 19.85 15.30
C ALA A 354 -7.28 20.19 13.81
N LYS A 355 -7.92 19.29 13.06
CA LYS A 355 -8.28 19.50 11.65
C LYS A 355 -9.57 20.31 11.56
N VAL A 356 -9.50 21.49 10.99
CA VAL A 356 -10.64 22.37 10.72
C VAL A 356 -11.12 22.15 9.29
N ALA A 357 -12.43 21.93 9.12
CA ALA A 357 -13.08 21.90 7.82
C ALA A 357 -14.01 23.11 7.70
N VAL A 358 -13.91 23.83 6.57
CA VAL A 358 -14.74 24.99 6.24
C VAL A 358 -15.74 24.59 5.16
N LEU A 359 -17.04 24.80 5.42
CA LEU A 359 -18.13 24.28 4.60
C LEU A 359 -19.14 25.37 4.23
N ASN A 360 -19.68 25.30 3.03
CA ASN A 360 -20.90 26.01 2.61
C ASN A 360 -22.06 25.02 2.55
N GLY A 361 -22.94 25.04 3.55
CA GLY A 361 -23.93 23.98 3.73
C GLY A 361 -23.25 22.62 3.95
N GLY A 362 -23.46 21.66 3.06
CA GLY A 362 -22.82 20.33 3.10
C GLY A 362 -21.51 20.23 2.30
N THR A 363 -21.15 21.25 1.51
CA THR A 363 -19.99 21.21 0.62
C THR A 363 -18.74 21.71 1.35
N VAL A 364 -17.68 20.90 1.39
CA VAL A 364 -16.38 21.31 1.92
C VAL A 364 -15.69 22.24 0.93
N LEU A 365 -15.37 23.46 1.39
CA LEU A 365 -14.60 24.43 0.61
C LEU A 365 -13.10 24.24 0.80
N GLY A 366 -12.69 23.74 1.96
CA GLY A 366 -11.30 23.39 2.25
C GLY A 366 -11.10 22.94 3.69
N THR A 367 -9.91 22.41 3.97
CA THR A 367 -9.50 22.00 5.32
C THR A 367 -8.12 22.55 5.66
N ALA A 368 -7.87 22.80 6.94
CA ALA A 368 -6.56 23.17 7.47
C ALA A 368 -6.35 22.54 8.85
N THR A 369 -5.08 22.35 9.25
CA THR A 369 -4.75 21.93 10.62
C THR A 369 -4.38 23.17 11.43
N ALA A 370 -4.92 23.29 12.64
CA ALA A 370 -4.53 24.34 13.56
C ALA A 370 -3.08 24.14 14.05
N ASP A 371 -2.29 25.20 14.01
CA ASP A 371 -0.90 25.17 14.48
C ASP A 371 -0.80 24.97 16.00
N ALA A 372 0.42 24.90 16.53
CA ALA A 372 0.66 24.71 17.96
C ALA A 372 0.09 25.85 18.85
N SER A 373 -0.23 27.01 18.26
CA SER A 373 -0.90 28.14 18.94
C SER A 373 -2.42 28.15 18.69
N GLY A 374 -2.95 27.15 18.00
CA GLY A 374 -4.36 27.02 17.64
C GLY A 374 -4.78 27.82 16.42
N ASN A 375 -3.88 28.52 15.71
CA ASN A 375 -4.25 29.31 14.55
C ASN A 375 -4.37 28.44 13.30
N TRP A 376 -5.35 28.71 12.47
CA TRP A 376 -5.51 28.05 11.18
C TRP A 376 -5.90 29.05 10.10
N SER A 377 -5.58 28.68 8.86
CA SER A 377 -5.92 29.44 7.66
C SER A 377 -6.19 28.47 6.52
N VAL A 378 -7.27 28.69 5.79
CA VAL A 378 -7.59 27.95 4.58
C VAL A 378 -8.01 28.92 3.49
N GLN A 379 -7.51 28.68 2.28
CA GLN A 379 -7.94 29.37 1.08
C GLN A 379 -8.51 28.30 0.15
N PRO A 380 -9.83 28.30 -0.11
CA PRO A 380 -10.43 27.38 -1.06
C PRO A 380 -9.98 27.76 -2.47
N VAL A 381 -10.16 26.86 -3.44
CA VAL A 381 -10.12 27.23 -4.87
C VAL A 381 -11.14 28.32 -5.19
N ALA A 382 -11.02 28.94 -6.36
CA ALA A 382 -11.90 30.04 -6.77
C ALA A 382 -13.38 29.63 -6.65
N LEU A 383 -14.17 30.42 -5.93
CA LEU A 383 -15.59 30.22 -5.71
C LEU A 383 -16.42 30.82 -6.85
N ALA A 384 -17.49 30.15 -7.24
CA ALA A 384 -18.46 30.67 -8.22
C ALA A 384 -19.14 31.96 -7.72
N ASN A 385 -19.69 32.75 -8.65
CA ASN A 385 -20.51 33.90 -8.29
C ASN A 385 -21.80 33.45 -7.58
N GLY A 386 -22.15 34.10 -6.48
CA GLY A 386 -23.35 33.75 -5.70
C GLY A 386 -23.26 34.14 -4.23
N ASP A 387 -24.26 33.70 -3.48
CA ASP A 387 -24.38 33.92 -2.04
C ASP A 387 -23.84 32.73 -1.26
N TYR A 388 -23.09 33.00 -0.20
CA TYR A 388 -22.42 31.99 0.63
C TYR A 388 -22.80 32.14 2.09
N ALA A 389 -22.99 31.00 2.77
CA ALA A 389 -23.22 30.90 4.21
C ALA A 389 -22.28 29.83 4.77
N VAL A 390 -21.09 30.26 5.17
CA VAL A 390 -19.97 29.37 5.50
C VAL A 390 -19.86 29.17 7.01
N ALA A 391 -19.66 27.94 7.45
CA ALA A 391 -19.35 27.59 8.84
C ALA A 391 -18.19 26.58 8.89
N ALA A 392 -17.57 26.43 10.05
CA ALA A 392 -16.48 25.49 10.26
C ALA A 392 -16.73 24.60 11.47
N HIS A 393 -16.17 23.39 11.45
CA HIS A 393 -16.00 22.54 12.64
C HIS A 393 -14.56 22.08 12.73
N ALA A 394 -14.14 21.64 13.92
CA ALA A 394 -12.82 21.09 14.17
C ALA A 394 -12.96 19.62 14.57
N THR A 395 -12.04 18.78 14.11
CA THR A 395 -11.88 17.39 14.52
C THR A 395 -10.53 17.27 15.22
N ASP A 396 -10.52 16.81 16.46
CA ASP A 396 -9.27 16.61 17.20
C ASP A 396 -8.48 15.39 16.70
N ALA A 397 -7.35 15.09 17.35
CA ALA A 397 -6.50 13.95 16.99
C ALA A 397 -7.16 12.58 17.26
N VAL A 398 -8.23 12.54 18.04
CA VAL A 398 -8.92 11.29 18.43
C VAL A 398 -10.18 11.05 17.59
N GLY A 399 -10.55 12.02 16.74
CA GLY A 399 -11.67 11.95 15.81
C GLY A 399 -12.98 12.56 16.34
N LEU A 400 -12.96 13.25 17.49
CA LEU A 400 -14.16 13.92 18.01
C LEU A 400 -14.36 15.25 17.28
N VAL A 401 -15.60 15.48 16.85
CA VAL A 401 -15.98 16.67 16.07
C VAL A 401 -16.64 17.71 16.97
N SER A 402 -16.18 18.96 16.90
CA SER A 402 -16.74 20.07 17.66
C SER A 402 -18.12 20.51 17.17
N ALA A 403 -18.78 21.36 17.94
CA ALA A 403 -19.92 22.13 17.44
C ALA A 403 -19.49 23.09 16.32
N TRP A 404 -20.44 23.50 15.48
CA TRP A 404 -20.20 24.46 14.41
C TRP A 404 -19.80 25.85 14.92
N SER A 405 -18.93 26.52 14.17
CA SER A 405 -18.64 27.95 14.33
C SER A 405 -19.88 28.80 14.08
N LEU A 406 -19.80 30.10 14.42
CA LEU A 406 -20.73 31.08 13.86
C LEU A 406 -20.62 31.11 12.33
N THR A 407 -21.77 31.24 11.67
CA THR A 407 -21.85 31.33 10.20
C THR A 407 -21.40 32.70 9.69
N GLN A 408 -20.55 32.71 8.68
CA GLN A 408 -20.16 33.90 7.92
C GLN A 408 -20.94 33.95 6.60
N THR A 409 -21.70 35.03 6.38
CA THR A 409 -22.42 35.25 5.12
C THR A 409 -21.74 36.32 4.27
N PHE A 410 -21.60 36.08 2.98
CA PHE A 410 -21.01 37.01 2.01
C PHE A 410 -21.47 36.68 0.59
N THR A 411 -21.21 37.58 -0.35
CA THR A 411 -21.44 37.35 -1.78
C THR A 411 -20.11 37.28 -2.52
N VAL A 412 -20.04 36.47 -3.57
CA VAL A 412 -18.95 36.45 -4.53
C VAL A 412 -19.47 37.01 -5.85
N SER A 413 -18.76 38.02 -6.36
CA SER A 413 -19.02 38.61 -7.67
C SER A 413 -17.68 38.98 -8.31
N SER A 414 -17.11 38.04 -9.06
CA SER A 414 -15.84 38.20 -9.76
C SER A 414 -16.04 38.15 -11.27
N PRO A 415 -15.42 39.06 -12.04
CA PRO A 415 -15.36 38.96 -13.50
C PRO A 415 -14.44 37.83 -13.97
N LEU A 416 -13.62 37.26 -13.08
CA LEU A 416 -12.81 36.05 -13.37
C LEU A 416 -13.67 34.79 -13.41
N ASN A 417 -14.91 34.85 -12.95
CA ASN A 417 -15.86 33.75 -13.01
C ASN A 417 -16.62 33.80 -14.33
N GLN A 418 -16.58 32.71 -15.09
CA GLN A 418 -17.28 32.56 -16.37
C GLN A 418 -18.19 31.34 -16.32
N THR A 419 -19.33 31.42 -17.01
CA THR A 419 -20.29 30.32 -17.11
C THR A 419 -20.80 30.26 -18.54
N GLY A 420 -20.63 29.11 -19.19
CA GLY A 420 -21.17 28.81 -20.50
C GLY A 420 -22.64 28.42 -20.45
N GLY A 421 -23.17 28.04 -21.61
CA GLY A 421 -24.58 27.82 -21.86
C GLY A 421 -24.95 26.33 -21.93
N GLN A 422 -25.60 25.95 -23.03
CA GLN A 422 -26.05 24.57 -23.33
C GLN A 422 -25.40 24.03 -24.62
N GLY A 423 -24.48 24.80 -25.21
CA GLY A 423 -23.80 24.47 -26.46
C GLY A 423 -22.31 24.28 -26.20
N ALA A 424 -21.52 24.06 -27.25
CA ALA A 424 -20.08 24.04 -27.12
C ALA A 424 -19.53 25.47 -26.95
N ASP A 425 -19.06 25.79 -25.76
CA ASP A 425 -18.52 27.09 -25.39
C ASP A 425 -16.99 27.10 -25.33
N LEU A 426 -16.40 28.26 -25.63
CA LEU A 426 -14.97 28.53 -25.48
C LEU A 426 -14.77 29.53 -24.36
N LEU A 427 -14.27 29.05 -23.22
CA LEU A 427 -13.96 29.87 -22.05
C LEU A 427 -12.47 30.23 -22.05
N LEU A 428 -12.16 31.51 -21.84
CA LEU A 428 -10.76 31.98 -21.86
C LEU A 428 -10.23 32.11 -20.44
N ALA A 429 -9.18 31.36 -20.11
CA ALA A 429 -8.47 31.54 -18.84
C ALA A 429 -7.64 32.84 -18.88
N THR A 430 -7.71 33.61 -17.80
CA THR A 430 -7.07 34.93 -17.67
C THR A 430 -6.04 34.93 -16.53
N ALA A 431 -5.47 36.09 -16.21
CA ALA A 431 -4.60 36.18 -15.04
C ALA A 431 -5.42 36.17 -13.74
N GLY A 432 -4.92 35.47 -12.71
CA GLY A 432 -5.58 35.26 -11.42
C GLY A 432 -6.53 34.06 -11.43
N ASN A 433 -6.95 33.62 -10.24
CA ASN A 433 -7.74 32.39 -10.08
C ASN A 433 -9.12 32.53 -10.74
N ASN A 434 -9.37 31.78 -11.80
CA ASN A 434 -10.63 31.73 -12.51
C ASN A 434 -11.54 30.61 -11.97
N HIS A 435 -12.86 30.82 -12.00
CA HIS A 435 -13.85 29.76 -11.91
C HIS A 435 -14.56 29.68 -13.25
N LEU A 436 -14.28 28.63 -14.02
CA LEU A 436 -14.78 28.43 -15.37
C LEU A 436 -15.76 27.27 -15.31
N ASN A 437 -16.99 27.50 -15.76
CA ASN A 437 -18.03 26.48 -15.79
C ASN A 437 -18.58 26.36 -17.20
N GLY A 438 -18.27 25.29 -17.91
CA GLY A 438 -18.74 25.07 -19.29
C GLY A 438 -20.27 25.06 -19.40
N GLY A 439 -20.93 24.44 -18.42
CA GLY A 439 -22.38 24.30 -18.40
C GLY A 439 -22.79 22.97 -19.03
N GLY A 440 -23.70 23.01 -20.02
CA GLY A 440 -24.03 21.83 -20.80
C GLY A 440 -23.41 21.94 -22.19
N GLY A 441 -22.85 20.86 -22.72
CA GLY A 441 -22.20 20.89 -24.02
C GLY A 441 -20.91 20.08 -24.02
N ILE A 442 -20.05 20.37 -25.00
CA ILE A 442 -18.64 19.98 -24.99
C ILE A 442 -17.85 21.27 -24.96
N ASP A 443 -17.39 21.63 -23.77
CA ASP A 443 -16.84 22.94 -23.49
C ASP A 443 -15.32 22.89 -23.45
N THR A 444 -14.71 23.97 -23.93
CA THR A 444 -13.25 24.10 -24.02
C THR A 444 -12.78 25.30 -23.23
N VAL A 445 -11.86 25.05 -22.30
CA VAL A 445 -11.09 26.12 -21.66
C VAL A 445 -9.77 26.32 -22.38
N GLN A 446 -9.50 27.56 -22.78
CA GLN A 446 -8.26 27.93 -23.47
C GLN A 446 -7.29 28.69 -22.57
N TYR A 447 -6.05 28.18 -22.53
CA TYR A 447 -4.88 28.77 -21.89
C TYR A 447 -3.90 29.29 -22.95
N SER A 448 -3.28 30.44 -22.69
CA SER A 448 -2.36 31.09 -23.64
C SER A 448 -0.93 30.53 -23.61
N GLY A 449 -0.53 29.84 -22.54
CA GLY A 449 0.79 29.24 -22.39
C GLY A 449 0.88 27.80 -22.91
N ALA A 450 2.11 27.30 -22.99
CA ALA A 450 2.40 25.88 -23.25
C ALA A 450 1.97 25.01 -22.07
N ALA A 451 1.54 23.78 -22.32
CA ALA A 451 1.04 22.89 -21.27
C ALA A 451 2.06 22.62 -20.15
N SER A 452 3.35 22.63 -20.45
CA SER A 452 4.43 22.49 -19.46
C SER A 452 4.40 23.55 -18.34
N ASN A 453 3.78 24.70 -18.61
CA ASN A 453 3.64 25.80 -17.65
C ASN A 453 2.56 25.54 -16.62
N TYR A 454 1.73 24.50 -16.82
CA TYR A 454 0.57 24.23 -15.98
C TYR A 454 0.65 22.86 -15.32
N THR A 455 -0.04 22.69 -14.19
CA THR A 455 -0.43 21.39 -13.66
C THR A 455 -1.93 21.25 -13.80
N VAL A 456 -2.40 20.15 -14.39
CA VAL A 456 -3.81 19.76 -14.37
C VAL A 456 -3.99 18.70 -13.30
N ALA A 457 -5.01 18.84 -12.45
CA ALA A 457 -5.32 17.86 -11.41
C ALA A 457 -6.83 17.70 -11.25
N ARG A 458 -7.29 16.46 -11.08
CA ARG A 458 -8.70 16.17 -10.80
C ARG A 458 -9.07 16.58 -9.38
N THR A 459 -10.30 17.03 -9.21
CA THR A 459 -10.95 17.33 -7.93
C THR A 459 -12.33 16.67 -7.88
N ASP A 460 -12.99 16.72 -6.72
CA ASP A 460 -14.33 16.16 -6.54
C ASP A 460 -15.40 16.87 -7.39
N THR A 461 -15.16 18.13 -7.77
CA THR A 461 -16.12 18.98 -8.48
C THR A 461 -15.73 19.29 -9.93
N GLY A 462 -14.62 18.74 -10.42
CA GLY A 462 -14.08 19.03 -11.74
C GLY A 462 -12.55 18.96 -11.77
N TYR A 463 -11.90 19.97 -12.34
CA TYR A 463 -10.43 20.00 -12.50
C TYR A 463 -9.83 21.32 -12.05
N THR A 464 -8.64 21.27 -11.48
CA THR A 464 -7.82 22.47 -11.26
C THR A 464 -6.71 22.57 -12.29
N VAL A 465 -6.44 23.79 -12.76
CA VAL A 465 -5.28 24.11 -13.61
C VAL A 465 -4.44 25.17 -12.91
N THR A 466 -3.24 24.80 -12.48
CA THR A 466 -2.31 25.69 -11.76
C THR A 466 -1.20 26.17 -12.68
N ASP A 467 -1.09 27.48 -12.87
CA ASP A 467 0.03 28.13 -13.55
C ASP A 467 1.29 28.13 -12.65
N LYS A 468 2.37 27.53 -13.14
CA LYS A 468 3.66 27.39 -12.46
C LYS A 468 4.62 28.55 -12.71
N THR A 469 4.38 29.32 -13.77
CA THR A 469 5.40 30.21 -14.37
C THR A 469 4.94 31.64 -14.53
N GLY A 470 3.64 31.88 -14.49
CA GLY A 470 3.02 33.18 -14.68
C GLY A 470 2.17 33.64 -13.50
N SER A 471 1.28 34.58 -13.80
CA SER A 471 0.34 35.18 -12.84
C SER A 471 -1.06 34.57 -12.92
N GLY A 472 -1.22 33.38 -13.54
CA GLY A 472 -2.50 32.71 -13.71
C GLY A 472 -3.11 32.20 -12.39
N GLY A 473 -2.28 31.83 -11.40
CA GLY A 473 -2.81 31.24 -10.17
C GLY A 473 -3.33 29.81 -10.38
N THR A 474 -4.35 29.42 -9.63
CA THR A 474 -5.03 28.11 -9.76
C THR A 474 -6.49 28.32 -10.11
N ASP A 475 -6.86 27.82 -11.29
CA ASP A 475 -8.23 27.89 -11.79
C ASP A 475 -9.01 26.64 -11.43
N LEU A 476 -10.33 26.78 -11.29
CA LEU A 476 -11.27 25.67 -11.18
C LEU A 476 -12.13 25.59 -12.45
N LEU A 477 -12.13 24.41 -13.07
CA LEU A 477 -12.94 24.02 -14.22
C LEU A 477 -14.05 23.09 -13.73
N VAL A 478 -15.29 23.36 -14.15
CA VAL A 478 -16.50 22.66 -13.71
C VAL A 478 -17.38 22.41 -14.92
N SER A 479 -17.76 21.15 -15.18
CA SER A 479 -18.52 20.81 -16.40
C SER A 479 -17.82 21.27 -17.68
N ASP A 480 -16.49 21.14 -17.72
CA ASP A 480 -15.67 21.38 -18.89
C ASP A 480 -15.08 20.05 -19.35
N GLU A 481 -15.03 19.82 -20.66
CA GLU A 481 -14.55 18.54 -21.22
C GLU A 481 -13.14 18.67 -21.81
N ARG A 482 -12.71 19.88 -22.21
CA ARG A 482 -11.47 20.10 -22.97
C ARG A 482 -10.64 21.23 -22.37
N ILE A 483 -9.33 21.05 -22.41
CA ILE A 483 -8.35 22.12 -22.16
C ILE A 483 -7.50 22.30 -23.41
N LYS A 484 -7.37 23.53 -23.89
CA LYS A 484 -6.52 23.92 -25.01
C LYS A 484 -5.38 24.78 -24.52
N PHE A 485 -4.17 24.25 -24.53
CA PHE A 485 -2.93 25.01 -24.37
C PHE A 485 -2.42 25.52 -25.71
N ALA A 486 -1.35 26.31 -25.69
CA ALA A 486 -0.75 26.86 -26.91
C ALA A 486 -0.15 25.78 -27.83
N ASP A 487 0.25 24.64 -27.28
CA ASP A 487 0.99 23.57 -27.95
C ASP A 487 0.27 22.22 -27.99
N GLN A 488 -0.75 22.01 -27.15
CA GLN A 488 -1.50 20.74 -27.11
C GLN A 488 -2.92 20.88 -26.55
N SER A 489 -3.72 19.82 -26.76
CA SER A 489 -5.08 19.68 -26.21
C SER A 489 -5.16 18.51 -25.25
N ILE A 490 -5.88 18.70 -24.16
CA ILE A 490 -6.13 17.72 -23.11
C ILE A 490 -7.64 17.49 -23.00
N GLY A 491 -8.07 16.23 -22.97
CA GLY A 491 -9.42 15.85 -22.57
C GLY A 491 -9.48 15.60 -21.06
N ILE A 492 -10.52 16.10 -20.41
CA ILE A 492 -10.74 15.96 -18.96
C ILE A 492 -12.09 15.29 -18.62
N ASP A 493 -12.88 14.93 -19.65
CA ASP A 493 -14.13 14.16 -19.55
C ASP A 493 -13.86 12.64 -19.42
N ILE A 494 -13.08 12.25 -18.42
CA ILE A 494 -12.62 10.87 -18.24
C ILE A 494 -13.73 9.87 -17.90
N ASP A 495 -14.87 10.37 -17.42
CA ASP A 495 -16.09 9.57 -17.23
C ASP A 495 -17.05 9.72 -18.44
N GLY A 496 -16.79 10.69 -19.31
CA GLY A 496 -17.55 11.00 -20.52
C GLY A 496 -16.99 10.35 -21.78
N ILE A 497 -17.27 10.97 -22.93
CA ILE A 497 -16.94 10.43 -24.26
C ILE A 497 -15.42 10.22 -24.41
N GLY A 498 -14.62 11.18 -23.97
CA GLY A 498 -13.17 11.10 -24.10
C GLY A 498 -12.56 9.95 -23.30
N GLY A 499 -12.99 9.76 -22.05
CA GLY A 499 -12.58 8.60 -21.26
C GLY A 499 -13.07 7.26 -21.82
N GLN A 500 -14.32 7.21 -22.29
CA GLN A 500 -14.86 6.02 -22.97
C GLN A 500 -14.07 5.68 -24.24
N ALA A 501 -13.71 6.67 -25.05
CA ALA A 501 -12.89 6.46 -26.24
C ALA A 501 -11.49 5.95 -25.87
N TYR A 502 -10.87 6.49 -24.82
CA TYR A 502 -9.58 6.03 -24.31
C TYR A 502 -9.64 4.57 -23.85
N ARG A 503 -10.61 4.22 -23.00
CA ARG A 503 -10.80 2.86 -22.49
C ARG A 503 -11.09 1.87 -23.60
N MET A 504 -11.92 2.25 -24.57
CA MET A 504 -12.21 1.41 -25.74
C MET A 504 -10.95 1.15 -26.56
N TYR A 505 -10.09 2.16 -26.74
CA TYR A 505 -8.81 2.02 -27.42
C TYR A 505 -7.92 0.99 -26.72
N GLN A 506 -7.76 1.12 -25.40
CA GLN A 506 -6.93 0.23 -24.60
C GLN A 506 -7.50 -1.20 -24.59
N ALA A 507 -8.82 -1.34 -24.40
CA ALA A 507 -9.47 -2.65 -24.41
C ALA A 507 -9.35 -3.34 -25.77
N SER A 508 -9.34 -2.57 -26.87
CA SER A 508 -9.23 -3.09 -28.23
C SER A 508 -7.80 -3.48 -28.61
N PHE A 509 -6.78 -2.76 -28.13
CA PHE A 509 -5.42 -2.87 -28.65
C PHE A 509 -4.33 -3.14 -27.60
N ASP A 510 -4.67 -3.22 -26.32
CA ASP A 510 -3.73 -3.47 -25.22
C ASP A 510 -2.57 -2.47 -25.18
N ARG A 511 -2.87 -1.19 -25.44
CA ARG A 511 -1.91 -0.08 -25.37
C ARG A 511 -2.60 1.27 -25.22
N ALA A 512 -1.83 2.28 -24.85
CA ALA A 512 -2.29 3.67 -24.87
C ALA A 512 -2.66 4.12 -26.31
N PRO A 513 -3.66 5.00 -26.47
CA PRO A 513 -4.03 5.56 -27.77
C PRO A 513 -2.90 6.34 -28.42
N ASP A 514 -2.85 6.33 -29.75
CA ASP A 514 -2.16 7.39 -30.49
C ASP A 514 -3.04 8.65 -30.53
N LEU A 515 -2.40 9.82 -30.46
CA LEU A 515 -3.10 11.09 -30.26
C LEU A 515 -4.11 11.43 -31.38
N PRO A 516 -3.81 11.22 -32.67
CA PRO A 516 -4.77 11.47 -33.75
C PRO A 516 -5.91 10.46 -33.78
N GLY A 517 -5.64 9.18 -33.53
CA GLY A 517 -6.66 8.14 -33.46
C GLY A 517 -7.66 8.41 -32.32
N LEU A 518 -7.17 8.78 -31.15
CA LEU A 518 -8.03 9.14 -30.02
C LEU A 518 -8.96 10.31 -30.37
N GLY A 519 -8.42 11.39 -30.96
CA GLY A 519 -9.23 12.53 -31.39
C GLY A 519 -10.26 12.19 -32.45
N TYR A 520 -9.97 11.27 -33.37
CA TYR A 520 -10.93 10.78 -34.36
C TYR A 520 -12.13 10.08 -33.71
N TRP A 521 -11.89 9.17 -32.77
CA TRP A 521 -12.97 8.44 -32.10
C TRP A 521 -13.82 9.34 -31.21
N MET A 522 -13.18 10.25 -30.47
CA MET A 522 -13.87 11.29 -29.72
C MET A 522 -14.79 12.10 -30.62
N TYR A 523 -14.27 12.60 -31.75
CA TYR A 523 -15.04 13.38 -32.72
C TYR A 523 -16.28 12.63 -33.23
N LEU A 524 -16.14 11.36 -33.61
CA LEU A 524 -17.30 10.58 -34.08
C LEU A 524 -18.36 10.43 -32.99
N MET A 525 -17.95 10.13 -31.76
CA MET A 525 -18.86 9.92 -30.63
C MET A 525 -19.57 11.21 -30.21
N GLU A 526 -18.84 12.32 -30.16
CA GLU A 526 -19.40 13.67 -29.94
C GLU A 526 -20.42 14.05 -31.03
N ASN A 527 -20.24 13.54 -32.25
CA ASN A 527 -21.16 13.74 -33.37
C ASN A 527 -22.20 12.60 -33.52
N GLY A 528 -22.51 11.92 -32.41
CA GLY A 528 -23.67 11.03 -32.31
C GLY A 528 -23.38 9.55 -32.56
N TRP A 529 -22.12 9.13 -32.71
CA TRP A 529 -21.79 7.70 -32.66
C TRP A 529 -21.92 7.17 -31.24
N SER A 530 -22.61 6.05 -31.09
CA SER A 530 -22.61 5.30 -29.84
C SER A 530 -21.27 4.62 -29.58
N LEU A 531 -20.92 4.41 -28.31
CA LEU A 531 -19.75 3.63 -27.91
C LEU A 531 -19.74 2.22 -28.52
N ARG A 532 -20.92 1.62 -28.74
CA ARG A 532 -21.07 0.34 -29.43
C ARG A 532 -20.68 0.41 -30.91
N GLN A 533 -21.00 1.50 -31.60
CA GLN A 533 -20.54 1.73 -32.97
C GLN A 533 -19.03 1.97 -33.01
N ALA A 534 -18.48 2.68 -32.02
CA ALA A 534 -17.03 2.81 -31.88
C ALA A 534 -16.37 1.43 -31.69
N ALA A 535 -16.86 0.59 -30.77
CA ALA A 535 -16.36 -0.77 -30.55
C ALA A 535 -16.34 -1.61 -31.84
N ALA A 536 -17.43 -1.57 -32.62
CA ALA A 536 -17.49 -2.24 -33.93
C ALA A 536 -16.47 -1.66 -34.93
N GLY A 537 -16.23 -0.35 -34.88
CA GLY A 537 -15.21 0.33 -35.67
C GLY A 537 -13.79 -0.11 -35.32
N PHE A 538 -13.45 -0.18 -34.03
CA PHE A 538 -12.17 -0.71 -33.54
C PHE A 538 -11.95 -2.15 -33.99
N MET A 539 -12.95 -3.01 -33.83
CA MET A 539 -12.88 -4.41 -34.27
C MET A 539 -12.65 -4.58 -35.77
N ASN A 540 -13.11 -3.62 -36.58
CA ASN A 540 -12.92 -3.64 -38.03
C ASN A 540 -11.56 -3.07 -38.47
N SER A 541 -10.66 -2.75 -37.54
CA SER A 541 -9.32 -2.28 -37.85
C SER A 541 -8.35 -3.43 -38.16
N GLN A 542 -7.28 -3.11 -38.89
CA GLN A 542 -6.20 -4.06 -39.13
C GLN A 542 -5.45 -4.43 -37.84
N GLU A 543 -5.35 -3.49 -36.90
CA GLU A 543 -4.66 -3.70 -35.64
C GLU A 543 -5.39 -4.71 -34.75
N PHE A 544 -6.72 -4.61 -34.68
CA PHE A 544 -7.54 -5.60 -33.97
C PHE A 544 -7.36 -6.99 -34.58
N GLU A 545 -7.43 -7.09 -35.90
CA GLU A 545 -7.19 -8.33 -36.63
C GLU A 545 -5.82 -8.95 -36.33
N ASN A 546 -4.78 -8.13 -36.22
CA ASN A 546 -3.44 -8.62 -35.88
C ASN A 546 -3.37 -9.17 -34.44
N LEU A 547 -4.07 -8.55 -33.48
CA LEU A 547 -4.03 -8.93 -32.06
C LEU A 547 -4.95 -10.12 -31.72
N TYR A 548 -6.11 -10.20 -32.38
CA TYR A 548 -7.15 -11.20 -32.16
C TYR A 548 -7.19 -12.29 -33.25
N GLY A 549 -6.36 -12.18 -34.29
CA GLY A 549 -6.21 -13.14 -35.39
C GLY A 549 -7.22 -13.00 -36.53
N SER A 550 -8.34 -12.31 -36.30
CA SER A 550 -9.31 -11.93 -37.34
C SER A 550 -10.18 -10.77 -36.83
N ARG A 551 -10.95 -10.12 -37.71
CA ARG A 551 -11.94 -9.08 -37.33
C ARG A 551 -13.23 -9.65 -36.71
N ALA A 552 -13.41 -10.97 -36.77
CA ALA A 552 -14.53 -11.71 -36.19
C ALA A 552 -14.03 -13.07 -35.64
N PRO A 553 -13.20 -13.05 -34.58
CA PRO A 553 -12.57 -14.26 -34.03
C PRO A 553 -13.63 -15.24 -33.51
N ALA A 554 -13.26 -16.51 -33.37
CA ALA A 554 -14.10 -17.48 -32.67
C ALA A 554 -14.35 -17.01 -31.22
N ASN A 555 -15.53 -17.27 -30.68
CA ASN A 555 -15.97 -16.72 -29.38
C ASN A 555 -15.02 -17.09 -28.24
N ASP A 556 -14.49 -18.31 -28.21
CA ASP A 556 -13.54 -18.79 -27.22
C ASP A 556 -12.21 -18.02 -27.28
N VAL A 557 -11.70 -17.76 -28.48
CA VAL A 557 -10.49 -16.95 -28.71
C VAL A 557 -10.73 -15.51 -28.28
N PHE A 558 -11.88 -14.95 -28.67
CA PHE A 558 -12.25 -13.57 -28.36
C PHE A 558 -12.33 -13.31 -26.85
N VAL A 559 -13.11 -14.12 -26.13
CA VAL A 559 -13.29 -13.97 -24.68
C VAL A 559 -11.95 -14.16 -23.97
N THR A 560 -11.17 -15.19 -24.33
CA THR A 560 -9.86 -15.43 -23.72
C THR A 560 -8.91 -14.24 -23.91
N LYS A 561 -8.91 -13.63 -25.11
CA LYS A 561 -8.10 -12.45 -25.40
C LYS A 561 -8.55 -11.23 -24.61
N LEU A 562 -9.86 -11.01 -24.42
CA LEU A 562 -10.35 -9.91 -23.59
C LEU A 562 -9.88 -10.03 -22.14
N TYR A 563 -9.93 -11.23 -21.55
CA TYR A 563 -9.40 -11.45 -20.20
C TYR A 563 -7.91 -11.14 -20.09
N ASN A 564 -7.11 -11.60 -21.06
CA ASN A 564 -5.66 -11.39 -21.03
C ASN A 564 -5.25 -9.93 -21.33
N ASN A 565 -5.93 -9.28 -22.27
CA ASN A 565 -5.52 -7.97 -22.79
C ASN A 565 -6.20 -6.81 -22.05
N VAL A 566 -7.40 -7.01 -21.51
CA VAL A 566 -8.16 -5.95 -20.83
C VAL A 566 -8.08 -6.10 -19.32
N LEU A 567 -8.11 -7.33 -18.80
CA LEU A 567 -8.08 -7.58 -17.35
C LEU A 567 -6.73 -8.11 -16.86
N HIS A 568 -5.78 -8.37 -17.78
CA HIS A 568 -4.43 -8.84 -17.50
C HIS A 568 -4.36 -10.13 -16.66
N ARG A 569 -5.33 -11.04 -16.87
CA ARG A 569 -5.40 -12.32 -16.16
C ARG A 569 -6.09 -13.40 -16.98
N ALA A 570 -5.91 -14.65 -16.56
CA ALA A 570 -6.64 -15.77 -17.15
C ALA A 570 -8.14 -15.69 -16.80
N PRO A 571 -9.03 -16.19 -17.69
CA PRO A 571 -10.45 -16.25 -17.42
C PRO A 571 -10.78 -17.20 -16.27
N GLU A 572 -11.57 -16.71 -15.32
CA GLU A 572 -12.24 -17.51 -14.31
C GLU A 572 -13.42 -18.29 -14.92
N ALA A 573 -13.66 -19.50 -14.41
CA ALA A 573 -14.62 -20.43 -15.02
C ALA A 573 -16.05 -19.86 -15.12
N ALA A 574 -16.51 -19.13 -14.11
CA ALA A 574 -17.87 -18.59 -14.08
C ALA A 574 -18.07 -17.44 -15.08
N GLY A 575 -17.16 -16.46 -15.10
CA GLY A 575 -17.23 -15.34 -16.04
C GLY A 575 -17.01 -15.78 -17.49
N TYR A 576 -16.07 -16.71 -17.73
CA TYR A 576 -15.87 -17.30 -19.05
C TYR A 576 -17.16 -17.97 -19.56
N ALA A 577 -17.81 -18.80 -18.74
CA ALA A 577 -19.05 -19.46 -19.10
C ALA A 577 -20.18 -18.45 -19.39
N HIS A 578 -20.25 -17.36 -18.63
CA HIS A 578 -21.20 -16.27 -18.84
C HIS A 578 -21.02 -15.60 -20.20
N TRP A 579 -19.80 -15.19 -20.54
CA TRP A 579 -19.53 -14.53 -21.82
C TRP A 579 -19.71 -15.46 -23.02
N MET A 580 -19.34 -16.73 -22.87
CA MET A 580 -19.59 -17.74 -23.90
C MET A 580 -21.08 -17.99 -24.13
N ASP A 581 -21.91 -17.99 -23.09
CA ASP A 581 -23.37 -18.07 -23.21
C ASP A 581 -23.95 -16.85 -23.94
N ILE A 582 -23.48 -15.63 -23.62
CA ILE A 582 -23.92 -14.41 -24.29
C ILE A 582 -23.68 -14.49 -25.80
N LEU A 583 -22.47 -14.87 -26.21
CA LEU A 583 -22.10 -14.90 -27.62
C LEU A 583 -22.69 -16.10 -28.36
N SER A 584 -22.69 -17.29 -27.76
CA SER A 584 -23.13 -18.52 -28.43
C SER A 584 -24.64 -18.60 -28.59
N ASN A 585 -25.40 -17.94 -27.70
CA ASN A 585 -26.85 -17.84 -27.78
C ASN A 585 -27.33 -16.52 -28.40
N GLY A 586 -26.42 -15.70 -28.95
CA GLY A 586 -26.76 -14.46 -29.66
C GLY A 586 -27.46 -13.41 -28.80
N LYS A 587 -27.18 -13.38 -27.49
CA LYS A 587 -27.74 -12.41 -26.55
C LYS A 587 -27.10 -11.03 -26.72
N ASP A 588 -25.85 -10.99 -27.19
CA ASP A 588 -25.18 -9.78 -27.65
C ASP A 588 -24.14 -10.10 -28.74
N THR A 589 -23.63 -9.07 -29.40
CA THR A 589 -22.53 -9.15 -30.37
C THR A 589 -21.18 -9.08 -29.68
N GLN A 590 -20.11 -9.48 -30.37
CA GLN A 590 -18.74 -9.30 -29.88
C GLN A 590 -18.40 -7.84 -29.58
N ALA A 591 -18.91 -6.89 -30.37
CA ALA A 591 -18.76 -5.45 -30.08
C ALA A 591 -19.46 -5.05 -28.77
N GLY A 592 -20.58 -5.68 -28.43
CA GLY A 592 -21.25 -5.50 -27.14
C GLY A 592 -20.46 -6.05 -25.97
N VAL A 593 -19.85 -7.23 -26.15
CA VAL A 593 -19.00 -7.84 -25.13
C VAL A 593 -17.69 -7.04 -24.95
N LEU A 594 -17.04 -6.59 -26.02
CA LEU A 594 -15.87 -5.69 -25.91
C LEU A 594 -16.21 -4.41 -25.14
N LEU A 595 -17.36 -3.80 -25.43
CA LEU A 595 -17.85 -2.65 -24.68
C LEU A 595 -18.02 -2.98 -23.19
N ALA A 596 -18.61 -4.13 -22.86
CA ALA A 596 -18.80 -4.52 -21.47
C ALA A 596 -17.46 -4.71 -20.72
N PHE A 597 -16.43 -5.22 -21.38
CA PHE A 597 -15.07 -5.29 -20.82
C PHE A 597 -14.44 -3.90 -20.68
N SER A 598 -14.52 -3.06 -21.72
CA SER A 598 -14.01 -1.66 -21.70
C SER A 598 -14.58 -0.86 -20.54
N GLU A 599 -15.88 -0.99 -20.29
CA GLU A 599 -16.59 -0.21 -19.27
C GLU A 599 -16.78 -0.96 -17.95
N SER A 600 -16.13 -2.11 -17.78
CA SER A 600 -16.13 -2.83 -16.50
C SER A 600 -15.41 -2.01 -15.42
N ASP A 601 -15.89 -2.10 -14.17
CA ASP A 601 -15.25 -1.42 -13.02
C ASP A 601 -13.77 -1.80 -12.90
N GLU A 602 -13.44 -3.08 -13.17
CA GLU A 602 -12.08 -3.59 -13.15
C GLU A 602 -11.20 -2.86 -14.18
N ASN A 603 -11.65 -2.73 -15.43
CA ASN A 603 -10.88 -1.99 -16.45
C ASN A 603 -10.80 -0.50 -16.12
N GLN A 604 -11.89 0.13 -15.68
CA GLN A 604 -11.88 1.54 -15.30
C GLN A 604 -10.83 1.83 -14.21
N LEU A 605 -10.70 0.95 -13.20
CA LEU A 605 -9.67 1.04 -12.16
C LEU A 605 -8.25 0.83 -12.69
N GLN A 606 -8.06 0.02 -13.73
CA GLN A 606 -6.75 -0.15 -14.36
C GLN A 606 -6.36 1.07 -15.20
N VAL A 607 -7.31 1.71 -15.87
CA VAL A 607 -7.05 2.87 -16.75
C VAL A 607 -6.93 4.18 -15.96
N ILE A 608 -7.67 4.34 -14.86
CA ILE A 608 -7.83 5.64 -14.18
C ILE A 608 -6.50 6.27 -13.79
N GLY A 609 -5.51 5.47 -13.36
CA GLY A 609 -4.17 5.99 -13.00
C GLY A 609 -3.46 6.69 -14.15
N SER A 610 -3.78 6.33 -15.40
CA SER A 610 -3.18 6.91 -16.61
C SER A 610 -3.86 8.19 -17.10
N ILE A 611 -5.15 8.36 -16.78
CA ILE A 611 -5.97 9.47 -17.32
C ILE A 611 -6.55 10.38 -16.26
N GLN A 612 -6.38 10.10 -14.95
CA GLN A 612 -7.03 10.82 -13.86
C GLN A 612 -6.90 12.34 -13.99
N ASN A 613 -5.73 12.84 -14.41
CA ASN A 613 -5.42 14.27 -14.56
C ASN A 613 -5.65 14.80 -15.99
N GLY A 614 -6.48 14.10 -16.76
CA GLY A 614 -6.69 14.32 -18.18
C GLY A 614 -5.71 13.55 -19.06
N PHE A 615 -6.01 13.50 -20.35
CA PHE A 615 -5.22 12.80 -21.36
C PHE A 615 -5.00 13.68 -22.59
N GLN A 616 -3.84 13.58 -23.20
CA GLN A 616 -3.54 14.30 -24.43
C GLN A 616 -4.24 13.68 -25.63
N TYR A 617 -4.71 14.50 -26.55
CA TYR A 617 -5.24 14.07 -27.85
C TYR A 617 -4.95 15.12 -28.93
N THR A 618 -5.06 14.74 -30.20
CA THR A 618 -5.03 15.69 -31.32
C THR A 618 -6.46 15.87 -31.82
N PRO A 619 -7.05 17.08 -31.72
CA PRO A 619 -8.40 17.34 -32.24
C PRO A 619 -8.54 16.93 -33.70
N PHE A 620 -9.68 16.31 -34.02
CA PHE A 620 -10.03 15.87 -35.37
C PHE A 620 -11.20 16.71 -35.89
N GLY A 621 -11.08 17.23 -37.12
CA GLY A 621 -12.06 18.12 -37.74
C GLY A 621 -11.50 19.51 -38.01
#